data_AF-V4QP93-F1
#
_entry.id   AF-V4QP93-F1
#
_cell.length_a   1.000
_cell.length_b   1.000
_cell.length_c   1.000
_cell.angle_alpha   90.00
_cell.angle_beta   90.00
_cell.angle_gamma   90.00
#
_symmetry.space_group_name_H-M   'P 1'
#
loop_
_entity.id
_entity.type
_entity.pdbx_description
1 polymer ?
#
loop_
_entity_poly.entity_id
_entity_poly.type
_entity_poly.pdbx_seq_one_letter_code
_entity_poly.pdbx_strand_id
1 'polypeptide(L)'
;MSAIAYPIAHNALDIVLNWPKNGLSVAAREREAHDLSGRPVTFVRETLEPGFPSEDAARAHYAVLLTEAFATLICGFERTARPRAQMTPVMTEGKRWPAMPVGPVPLWKLSIGYWKIGHARARPKPPSVTPHLQARAVRKKALDIELTPEEVRALAHAPLMAYRPQKALDIGLFEFIPPDNPDIIIPDE
;
A
#
# COMPACT_ATOMS: atom_id res chain seq x y z
N MET A 1 25.45 5.98 2.42
CA MET A 1 24.02 6.31 2.21
C MET A 1 23.59 7.23 3.35
N SER A 2 23.36 8.51 3.07
CA SER A 2 22.87 9.47 4.07
C SER A 2 21.42 9.12 4.45
N ALA A 3 21.12 9.06 5.74
CA ALA A 3 19.76 8.85 6.19
C ALA A 3 18.91 10.08 5.86
N ILE A 4 17.72 9.86 5.27
CA ILE A 4 16.78 10.93 4.96
C ILE A 4 16.19 11.43 6.28
N ALA A 5 16.28 12.73 6.52
CA ALA A 5 15.68 13.37 7.68
C ALA A 5 14.24 13.79 7.35
N TYR A 6 13.30 13.46 8.24
CA TYR A 6 11.88 13.74 8.06
C TYR A 6 11.39 14.80 9.05
N PRO A 7 10.49 15.71 8.64
CA PRO A 7 9.94 16.74 9.51
C PRO A 7 9.09 16.14 10.63
N ILE A 8 9.06 16.84 11.76
CA ILE A 8 8.23 16.49 12.92
C ILE A 8 7.07 17.48 13.02
N ALA A 9 5.84 16.98 12.91
CA ALA A 9 4.64 17.82 12.85
C ALA A 9 3.39 17.11 13.38
N HIS A 10 2.29 17.83 13.61
CA HIS A 10 1.02 17.20 13.98
C HIS A 10 0.28 16.70 12.73
N ASN A 11 0.21 17.52 11.67
CA ASN A 11 -0.43 17.15 10.41
C ASN A 11 0.43 17.52 9.19
N ALA A 12 0.16 16.89 8.04
CA ALA A 12 0.87 17.19 6.80
C ALA A 12 0.69 18.66 6.34
N LEU A 13 -0.45 19.29 6.61
CA LEU A 13 -0.68 20.71 6.33
C LEU A 13 0.27 21.64 7.11
N ASP A 14 0.60 21.28 8.35
CA ASP A 14 1.53 22.10 9.16
C ASP A 14 2.91 22.17 8.52
N ILE A 15 3.31 21.09 7.83
CA ILE A 15 4.57 21.04 7.08
C ILE A 15 4.50 22.00 5.90
N VAL A 16 3.44 21.94 5.10
CA VAL A 16 3.29 22.85 3.95
C VAL A 16 3.33 24.31 4.36
N LEU A 17 2.68 24.66 5.48
CA LEU A 17 2.57 26.04 5.97
C LEU A 17 3.86 26.56 6.62
N ASN A 18 4.61 25.70 7.30
CA ASN A 18 5.76 26.12 8.12
C ASN A 18 7.13 25.74 7.54
N TRP A 19 7.19 24.87 6.52
CA TRP A 19 8.43 24.50 5.85
C TRP A 19 9.18 25.70 5.27
N PRO A 20 8.53 26.63 4.52
CA PRO A 20 9.24 27.79 3.97
C PRO A 20 9.79 28.75 5.04
N LYS A 21 9.32 28.63 6.29
CA LYS A 21 9.72 29.48 7.42
C LYS A 21 10.81 28.84 8.28
N ASN A 22 11.33 27.66 7.90
CA ASN A 22 12.32 26.88 8.65
C ASN A 22 11.94 26.65 10.13
N GLY A 23 10.64 26.58 10.44
CA GLY A 23 10.14 26.48 11.81
C GLY A 23 10.02 25.05 12.34
N LEU A 24 10.38 24.03 11.55
CA LEU A 24 10.16 22.62 11.89
C LEU A 24 11.48 21.90 12.16
N SER A 25 11.47 21.11 13.23
CA SER A 25 12.56 20.18 13.51
C SER A 25 12.46 18.95 12.61
N VAL A 26 13.61 18.37 12.31
CA VAL A 26 13.76 17.26 11.38
C VAL A 26 14.57 16.16 12.06
N ALA A 27 14.20 14.90 11.87
CA ALA A 27 14.86 13.75 12.47
C ALA A 27 14.92 12.57 11.51
N ALA A 28 16.03 11.82 11.53
CA ALA A 28 16.19 10.63 10.69
C ALA A 28 15.62 9.37 11.36
N ARG A 29 15.60 9.33 12.69
CA ARG A 29 15.14 8.18 13.48
C ARG A 29 13.99 8.54 14.41
N GLU A 30 13.19 7.54 14.74
CA GLU A 30 12.06 7.67 15.68
C GLU A 30 12.51 8.19 17.05
N ARG A 31 13.66 7.70 17.56
CA ARG A 31 14.20 8.12 18.86
C ARG A 31 14.57 9.61 18.88
N GLU A 32 15.22 10.09 17.83
CA GLU A 32 15.57 11.52 17.70
C GLU A 32 14.29 12.38 17.60
N ALA A 33 13.29 11.92 16.85
CA ALA A 33 12.02 12.61 16.72
C ALA A 33 11.23 12.66 18.03
N HIS A 34 11.27 11.58 18.82
CA HIS A 34 10.71 11.52 20.16
C HIS A 34 11.42 12.51 21.09
N ASP A 35 12.75 12.51 21.10
CA ASP A 35 13.56 13.36 21.99
C ASP A 35 13.37 14.86 21.66
N LEU A 36 13.26 15.22 20.37
CA LEU A 36 13.02 16.61 19.94
C LEU A 36 11.59 17.12 20.21
N SER A 37 10.58 16.24 20.12
CA SER A 37 9.18 16.63 20.35
C SER A 37 8.73 16.49 21.80
N GLY A 38 9.48 15.74 22.62
CA GLY A 38 9.09 15.37 23.99
C GLY A 38 7.81 14.55 24.06
N ARG A 39 7.36 13.99 22.94
CA ARG A 39 6.09 13.27 22.79
C ARG A 39 6.28 12.00 21.98
N PRO A 40 5.39 11.00 22.14
CA PRO A 40 5.33 9.88 21.21
C PRO A 40 5.12 10.39 19.79
N VAL A 41 5.85 9.79 18.85
CA VAL A 41 5.79 10.07 17.43
C VAL A 41 5.52 8.79 16.66
N THR A 42 4.95 8.89 15.47
CA THR A 42 4.76 7.76 14.57
C THR A 42 5.06 8.20 13.14
N PHE A 43 5.79 7.38 12.39
CA PHE A 43 6.04 7.69 10.98
C PHE A 43 4.75 7.49 10.17
N VAL A 44 4.33 8.54 9.46
CA VAL A 44 3.12 8.52 8.63
C VAL A 44 3.47 9.09 7.26
N ARG A 45 2.90 8.48 6.21
CA ARG A 45 2.85 9.07 4.87
C ARG A 45 1.40 9.46 4.60
N GLU A 46 1.16 10.76 4.48
CA GLU A 46 -0.16 11.33 4.29
C GLU A 46 -0.24 12.02 2.93
N THR A 47 -1.40 11.89 2.28
CA THR A 47 -1.68 12.55 1.00
C THR A 47 -2.57 13.75 1.26
N LEU A 48 -2.19 14.90 0.71
CA LEU A 48 -2.91 16.16 0.89
C LEU A 48 -3.90 16.40 -0.25
N GLU A 49 -5.03 16.99 0.12
CA GLU A 49 -6.01 17.59 -0.79
C GLU A 49 -5.80 19.12 -0.80
N PRO A 50 -6.07 19.84 -1.91
CA PRO A 50 -6.70 19.37 -3.14
C PRO A 50 -5.74 18.68 -4.12
N GLY A 51 -6.28 17.77 -4.94
CA GLY A 51 -5.57 17.23 -6.11
C GLY A 51 -5.63 18.18 -7.31
N PHE A 52 -4.55 18.23 -8.09
CA PHE A 52 -4.45 19.05 -9.31
C PHE A 52 -4.70 18.22 -10.57
N PRO A 53 -5.27 18.79 -11.63
CA PRO A 53 -5.55 18.06 -12.88
C PRO A 53 -4.28 17.74 -13.69
N SER A 54 -3.17 18.43 -13.45
CA SER A 54 -1.89 18.19 -14.12
C SER A 54 -0.73 18.12 -13.13
N GLU A 55 0.31 17.38 -13.52
CA GLU A 55 1.53 17.25 -12.73
C GLU A 55 2.24 18.59 -12.59
N ASP A 56 2.33 19.35 -13.68
CA ASP A 56 3.01 20.64 -13.71
C ASP A 56 2.34 21.66 -12.79
N ALA A 57 1.01 21.65 -12.71
CA ALA A 57 0.27 22.52 -11.79
C ALA A 57 0.56 22.16 -10.32
N ALA A 58 0.57 20.87 -9.98
CA ALA A 58 0.95 20.41 -8.63
C ALA A 58 2.41 20.76 -8.31
N ARG A 59 3.30 20.58 -9.29
CA ARG A 59 4.73 20.83 -9.13
C ARG A 59 5.03 22.31 -8.92
N ALA A 60 4.37 23.19 -9.68
CA ALA A 60 4.50 24.63 -9.50
C ALA A 60 4.01 25.08 -8.11
N HIS A 61 2.91 24.50 -7.62
CA HIS A 61 2.35 24.85 -6.31
C HIS A 61 3.23 24.37 -5.14
N TYR A 62 3.90 23.22 -5.28
CA TYR A 62 4.70 22.61 -4.21
C TYR A 62 6.21 22.57 -4.51
N ALA A 63 6.70 23.46 -5.36
CA ALA A 63 8.08 23.46 -5.85
C ALA A 63 9.12 23.40 -4.72
N VAL A 64 8.90 24.16 -3.63
CA VAL A 64 9.80 24.24 -2.46
C VAL A 64 9.82 22.94 -1.66
N LEU A 65 8.72 22.19 -1.62
CA LEU A 65 8.66 20.92 -0.89
C LEU A 65 9.21 19.77 -1.72
N LEU A 66 8.99 19.80 -3.04
CA LEU A 66 9.41 18.74 -3.94
C LEU A 66 10.93 18.68 -4.19
N THR A 67 11.68 19.68 -3.72
CA THR A 67 13.15 19.58 -3.63
C THR A 67 13.60 18.63 -2.53
N GLU A 68 12.72 18.33 -1.57
CA GLU A 68 13.03 17.49 -0.41
C GLU A 68 12.67 16.03 -0.64
N ALA A 69 13.50 15.13 -0.13
CA ALA A 69 13.33 13.69 -0.32
C ALA A 69 12.10 13.10 0.39
N PHE A 70 11.49 13.82 1.32
CA PHE A 70 10.30 13.36 2.05
C PHE A 70 8.97 13.67 1.34
N ALA A 71 8.99 14.50 0.29
CA ALA A 71 7.79 14.92 -0.45
C ALA A 71 7.80 14.33 -1.87
N THR A 72 6.67 13.76 -2.28
CA THR A 72 6.52 13.15 -3.60
C THR A 72 5.13 13.41 -4.16
N LEU A 73 5.00 13.60 -5.47
CA LEU A 73 3.69 13.65 -6.12
C LEU A 73 3.21 12.24 -6.42
N ILE A 74 1.94 11.97 -6.13
CA ILE A 74 1.26 10.72 -6.47
C ILE A 74 0.12 11.05 -7.43
N CYS A 75 0.11 10.37 -8.58
CA CYS A 75 -1.03 10.37 -9.49
C CYS A 75 -2.10 9.41 -8.98
N GLY A 76 -3.27 9.93 -8.64
CA GLY A 76 -4.47 9.17 -8.36
C GLY A 76 -5.56 9.45 -9.38
N PHE A 77 -6.65 8.71 -9.29
CA PHE A 77 -7.88 9.00 -10.03
C PHE A 77 -8.98 9.25 -9.02
N GLU A 78 -9.90 10.14 -9.35
CA GLU A 78 -11.08 10.35 -8.53
C GLU A 78 -11.88 9.05 -8.44
N ARG A 79 -12.06 8.52 -7.21
CA ARG A 79 -12.71 7.23 -6.94
C ARG A 79 -14.23 7.24 -7.21
N THR A 80 -14.75 8.33 -7.74
CA THR A 80 -16.18 8.56 -8.00
C THR A 80 -16.72 7.75 -9.18
N ALA A 81 -15.85 7.10 -9.98
CA ALA A 81 -16.29 6.24 -11.07
C ALA A 81 -16.95 4.96 -10.54
N ARG A 82 -18.29 4.89 -10.65
CA ARG A 82 -19.03 3.64 -10.50
C ARG A 82 -18.46 2.58 -11.47
N PRO A 83 -18.47 1.29 -11.10
CA PRO A 83 -18.07 0.23 -12.02
C PRO A 83 -18.83 0.38 -13.33
N ARG A 84 -18.10 0.35 -14.45
CA ARG A 84 -18.69 0.54 -15.79
C ARG A 84 -19.71 -0.56 -16.03
N ALA A 85 -20.94 -0.17 -16.37
CA ALA A 85 -21.93 -1.13 -16.85
C ALA A 85 -21.41 -1.78 -18.14
N GLN A 86 -21.72 -3.06 -18.35
CA GLN A 86 -21.39 -3.75 -19.59
C GLN A 86 -22.00 -2.99 -20.76
N MET A 87 -21.17 -2.58 -21.73
CA MET A 87 -21.65 -1.95 -22.96
C MET A 87 -22.38 -3.00 -23.80
N THR A 88 -23.66 -2.75 -24.06
CA THR A 88 -24.42 -3.53 -25.04
C THR A 88 -24.17 -2.97 -26.44
N PRO A 89 -23.98 -3.83 -27.45
CA PRO A 89 -23.88 -3.37 -28.83
C PRO A 89 -25.23 -2.84 -29.27
N VAL A 90 -25.28 -1.56 -29.65
CA VAL A 90 -26.46 -0.91 -30.22
C VAL A 90 -26.03 -0.34 -31.56
N MET A 91 -26.73 -0.73 -32.63
CA MET A 91 -26.44 -0.20 -33.96
C MET A 91 -27.14 1.14 -34.14
N THR A 92 -26.39 2.22 -33.92
CA THR A 92 -26.83 3.60 -34.09
C THR A 92 -25.88 4.34 -35.03
N GLU A 93 -26.42 5.07 -36.00
CA GLU A 93 -25.63 5.91 -36.93
C GLU A 93 -24.52 5.15 -37.69
N GLY A 94 -24.75 3.89 -38.04
CA GLY A 94 -23.77 3.04 -38.72
C GLY A 94 -22.60 2.56 -37.85
N LYS A 95 -22.63 2.83 -36.54
CA LYS A 95 -21.66 2.32 -35.56
C LYS A 95 -22.33 1.31 -34.64
N ARG A 96 -21.68 0.17 -34.43
CA ARG A 96 -22.18 -0.95 -33.61
C ARG A 96 -21.97 -0.76 -32.10
N TRP A 97 -21.01 0.10 -31.75
CA TRP A 97 -20.64 0.38 -30.36
C TRP A 97 -20.88 1.85 -30.06
N PRO A 98 -21.51 2.18 -28.92
CA PRO A 98 -21.62 3.58 -28.49
C PRO A 98 -20.23 4.16 -28.22
N ALA A 99 -20.11 5.48 -28.32
CA ALA A 99 -18.87 6.18 -28.00
C ALA A 99 -18.45 5.87 -26.56
N MET A 100 -17.16 5.60 -26.36
CA MET A 100 -16.65 5.33 -25.00
C MET A 100 -16.86 6.58 -24.13
N PRO A 101 -17.39 6.42 -22.91
CA PRO A 101 -17.44 7.53 -21.97
C PRO A 101 -16.04 8.02 -21.64
N VAL A 102 -15.93 9.32 -21.35
CA VAL A 102 -14.66 9.98 -21.01
C VAL A 102 -13.96 9.24 -19.87
N GLY A 103 -12.65 9.02 -20.02
CA GLY A 103 -11.82 8.34 -19.02
C GLY A 103 -11.78 9.10 -17.69
N PRO A 104 -11.36 8.44 -16.60
CA PRO A 104 -11.21 9.11 -15.31
C PRO A 104 -10.19 10.25 -15.40
N VAL A 105 -10.51 11.39 -14.77
CA VAL A 105 -9.60 12.54 -14.72
C VAL A 105 -8.46 12.22 -13.74
N PRO A 106 -7.19 12.30 -14.17
CA PRO A 106 -6.07 12.13 -13.26
C PRO A 106 -6.01 13.30 -12.27
N LEU A 107 -5.69 12.98 -11.02
CA LEU A 107 -5.50 13.94 -9.93
C LEU A 107 -4.13 13.73 -9.29
N TRP A 108 -3.30 14.75 -9.37
CA TRP A 108 -1.98 14.80 -8.77
C TRP A 108 -2.07 15.36 -7.37
N LYS A 109 -1.68 14.54 -6.38
CA LYS A 109 -1.72 14.90 -4.96
C LYS A 109 -0.33 14.86 -4.36
N LEU A 110 -0.08 15.76 -3.43
CA LEU A 110 1.17 15.78 -2.67
C LEU A 110 1.12 14.70 -1.58
N SER A 111 2.12 13.84 -1.54
CA SER A 111 2.31 12.85 -0.48
C SER A 111 3.57 13.19 0.31
N ILE A 112 3.42 13.34 1.62
CA ILE A 112 4.48 13.76 2.54
C ILE A 112 4.71 12.65 3.56
N GLY A 113 5.95 12.19 3.69
CA GLY A 113 6.39 11.36 4.81
C GLY A 113 6.86 12.24 5.98
N TYR A 114 6.38 12.00 7.19
CA TYR A 114 6.75 12.79 8.36
C TYR A 114 6.57 12.03 9.68
N TRP A 115 7.19 12.55 10.75
CA TRP A 115 6.98 12.09 12.11
C TRP A 115 5.76 12.80 12.70
N LYS A 116 4.64 12.07 12.81
CA LYS A 116 3.39 12.57 13.38
C LYS A 116 3.46 12.59 14.89
N ILE A 117 3.35 13.78 15.49
CA ILE A 117 3.22 13.98 16.93
C ILE A 117 1.82 13.53 17.36
N GLY A 118 1.74 12.56 18.26
CA GLY A 118 0.46 12.07 18.76
C GLY A 118 0.60 10.75 19.50
N HIS A 119 -0.51 10.18 19.96
CA HIS A 119 -0.48 8.89 20.64
C HIS A 119 0.08 7.84 19.69
N ALA A 120 1.24 7.29 20.02
CA ALA A 120 1.82 6.17 19.29
C ALA A 120 0.72 5.11 19.17
N ARG A 121 0.34 4.76 17.92
CA ARG A 121 -0.58 3.65 17.73
C ARG A 121 0.06 2.46 18.43
N ALA A 122 -0.63 1.91 19.43
CA ALA A 122 -0.15 0.72 20.12
C ALA A 122 0.17 -0.31 19.02
N ARG A 123 1.44 -0.70 18.91
CA ARG A 123 1.86 -1.73 17.97
C ARG A 123 0.92 -2.91 18.24
N PRO A 124 0.19 -3.44 17.24
CA PRO A 124 -0.71 -4.55 17.48
C PRO A 124 0.14 -5.63 18.15
N LYS A 125 -0.19 -5.92 19.41
CA LYS A 125 0.53 -6.92 20.17
C LYS A 125 0.43 -8.18 19.32
N PRO A 126 1.55 -8.79 18.89
CA PRO A 126 1.46 -10.06 18.17
C PRO A 126 0.59 -10.96 19.04
N PRO A 127 -0.37 -11.70 18.45
CA PRO A 127 -1.23 -12.58 19.23
C PRO A 127 -0.30 -13.40 20.12
N SER A 128 -0.48 -13.25 21.43
CA SER A 128 0.32 -13.89 22.45
C SER A 128 0.00 -15.39 22.37
N VAL A 129 0.55 -16.07 21.37
CA VAL A 129 0.71 -17.51 21.42
C VAL A 129 1.81 -17.69 22.45
N THR A 130 1.43 -18.06 23.67
CA THR A 130 2.38 -18.48 24.68
C THR A 130 3.35 -19.48 24.03
N PRO A 131 4.66 -19.39 24.31
CA PRO A 131 5.68 -20.13 23.55
C PRO A 131 5.49 -21.65 23.58
N HIS A 132 4.68 -22.18 24.51
CA HIS A 132 4.34 -23.60 24.62
C HIS A 132 3.25 -24.09 23.65
N LEU A 133 2.51 -23.20 22.97
CA LEU A 133 1.41 -23.56 22.05
C LEU A 133 1.71 -23.21 20.60
N GLN A 134 2.96 -23.32 20.16
CA GLN A 134 3.24 -23.24 18.73
C GLN A 134 2.58 -24.44 18.03
N ALA A 135 1.72 -24.20 17.04
CA ALA A 135 1.00 -25.24 16.31
C ALA A 135 1.94 -26.33 15.73
N ARG A 136 3.19 -25.97 15.39
CA ARG A 136 4.23 -26.94 14.95
C ARG A 136 4.65 -27.90 16.07
N ALA A 137 4.80 -27.43 17.29
CA ALA A 137 5.17 -28.25 18.44
C ALA A 137 4.02 -29.20 18.81
N VAL A 138 2.77 -28.71 18.74
CA VAL A 138 1.55 -29.52 18.93
C VAL A 138 1.46 -30.63 17.88
N ARG A 139 1.71 -30.33 16.60
CA ARG A 139 1.70 -31.32 15.51
C ARG A 139 2.79 -32.39 15.60
N LYS A 140 3.89 -32.11 16.31
CA LYS A 140 4.99 -33.07 16.51
C LYS A 140 4.68 -34.04 17.66
N LYS A 141 3.75 -33.72 18.56
CA LYS A 141 3.21 -34.70 19.51
C LYS A 141 2.52 -35.80 18.69
N ALA A 142 2.74 -37.05 19.09
CA ALA A 142 2.17 -38.20 18.40
C ALA A 142 0.64 -38.05 18.25
N LEU A 143 0.09 -38.47 17.10
CA LEU A 143 -1.33 -38.33 16.75
C LEU A 143 -2.30 -38.97 17.76
N ASP A 144 -1.81 -39.86 18.63
CA ASP A 144 -2.61 -40.61 19.60
C ASP A 144 -2.67 -39.97 21.00
N ILE A 145 -2.19 -38.74 21.17
CA ILE A 145 -2.28 -38.01 22.45
C ILE A 145 -3.49 -37.07 22.41
N GLU A 146 -4.33 -37.12 23.44
CA GLU A 146 -5.46 -36.20 23.61
C GLU A 146 -4.97 -34.74 23.64
N LEU A 147 -5.51 -33.92 22.75
CA LEU A 147 -5.15 -32.51 22.62
C LEU A 147 -5.97 -31.64 23.59
N THR A 148 -5.30 -30.72 24.26
CA THR A 148 -5.97 -29.72 25.10
C THR A 148 -6.75 -28.70 24.25
N PRO A 149 -7.81 -28.07 24.78
CA PRO A 149 -8.59 -27.07 24.03
C PRO A 149 -7.75 -25.89 23.50
N GLU A 150 -6.69 -25.52 24.21
CA GLU A 150 -5.77 -24.45 23.79
C GLU A 150 -4.87 -24.88 22.62
N GLU A 151 -4.45 -26.14 22.58
CA GLU A 151 -3.71 -26.74 21.46
C GLU A 151 -4.58 -26.87 20.21
N VAL A 152 -5.87 -27.21 20.38
CA VAL A 152 -6.85 -27.20 19.28
C VAL A 152 -7.02 -25.79 18.70
N ARG A 153 -7.11 -24.76 19.56
CA ARG A 153 -7.15 -23.36 19.10
C ARG A 153 -5.87 -22.96 18.35
N ALA A 154 -4.71 -23.38 18.84
CA ALA A 154 -3.43 -23.12 18.18
C ALA A 154 -3.37 -23.76 16.77
N LEU A 155 -3.87 -24.99 16.61
CA LEU A 155 -3.99 -25.64 15.30
C LEU A 155 -4.95 -24.91 14.36
N ALA A 156 -6.10 -24.47 14.88
CA ALA A 156 -7.11 -23.74 14.11
C ALA A 156 -6.61 -22.39 13.59
N HIS A 157 -5.79 -21.67 14.37
CA HIS A 157 -5.23 -20.38 13.97
C HIS A 157 -4.13 -20.48 12.90
N ALA A 158 -3.46 -21.63 12.78
CA ALA A 158 -2.42 -21.87 11.78
C ALA A 158 -2.71 -23.18 11.03
N PRO A 159 -3.81 -23.26 10.25
CA PRO A 159 -4.35 -24.52 9.72
C PRO A 159 -3.42 -25.16 8.68
N LEU A 160 -2.62 -24.35 7.98
CA LEU A 160 -1.68 -24.83 6.98
C LEU A 160 -0.49 -25.53 7.65
N MET A 161 -0.19 -26.75 7.20
CA MET A 161 1.14 -27.30 7.42
C MET A 161 2.14 -26.46 6.63
N ALA A 162 3.34 -26.26 7.18
CA ALA A 162 4.46 -25.90 6.32
C ALA A 162 4.69 -27.12 5.41
N TYR A 163 4.01 -27.11 4.26
CA TYR A 163 4.28 -28.05 3.19
C TYR A 163 5.78 -27.96 2.91
N ARG A 164 6.45 -29.08 2.63
CA ARG A 164 7.85 -29.06 2.18
C ARG A 164 8.02 -27.94 1.15
N PRO A 165 9.16 -27.23 1.09
CA PRO A 165 9.41 -26.30 0.00
C PRO A 165 9.03 -27.03 -1.29
N GLN A 166 8.07 -26.44 -2.02
CA GLN A 166 7.51 -27.04 -3.22
C GLN A 166 8.70 -27.39 -4.09
N LYS A 167 8.91 -28.69 -4.36
CA LYS A 167 9.85 -29.10 -5.40
C LYS A 167 9.42 -28.32 -6.63
N ALA A 168 10.33 -27.58 -7.27
CA ALA A 168 10.00 -26.76 -8.43
C ALA A 168 9.10 -27.59 -9.34
N LEU A 169 7.88 -27.10 -9.60
CA LEU A 169 7.01 -27.73 -10.56
C LEU A 169 7.71 -27.55 -11.90
N ASP A 170 8.17 -28.64 -12.51
CA ASP A 170 8.65 -28.67 -13.90
C ASP A 170 7.47 -28.47 -14.90
N ILE A 171 6.42 -27.76 -14.47
CA ILE A 171 5.34 -27.30 -15.32
C ILE A 171 5.76 -25.88 -15.73
N GLY A 172 6.12 -25.72 -17.01
CA GLY A 172 6.43 -24.40 -17.56
C GLY A 172 5.28 -23.43 -17.24
N LEU A 173 5.58 -22.35 -16.53
CA LEU A 173 4.61 -21.36 -16.02
C LEU A 173 3.97 -20.51 -17.14
N PHE A 174 3.97 -21.00 -18.38
CA PHE A 174 3.64 -20.25 -19.58
C PHE A 174 2.87 -21.11 -20.59
N GLU A 175 1.87 -21.87 -20.15
CA GLU A 175 0.80 -22.25 -21.07
C GLU A 175 -0.07 -21.00 -21.29
N PHE A 176 0.31 -20.21 -22.29
CA PHE A 176 -0.48 -19.07 -22.76
C PHE A 176 -1.68 -19.62 -23.53
N ILE A 177 -2.89 -19.47 -22.98
CA ILE A 177 -4.13 -19.75 -23.71
C ILE A 177 -4.39 -18.51 -24.59
N PRO A 178 -4.23 -18.61 -25.92
CA PRO A 178 -4.49 -17.47 -26.79
C PRO A 178 -5.99 -17.11 -26.78
N PRO A 179 -6.34 -15.84 -27.02
CA PRO A 179 -7.73 -15.43 -27.16
C PRO A 179 -8.38 -16.11 -28.38
N ASP A 180 -9.67 -16.45 -28.28
CA ASP A 180 -10.51 -17.10 -29.33
C ASP A 180 -10.77 -16.19 -30.57
N ASN A 181 -9.74 -15.53 -31.09
CA ASN A 181 -9.84 -14.69 -32.27
C ASN A 181 -9.13 -15.35 -33.46
N PRO A 182 -9.86 -15.78 -34.51
CA PRO A 182 -9.27 -16.48 -35.66
C PRO A 182 -8.35 -15.62 -36.54
N ASP A 183 -8.31 -14.30 -36.34
CA ASP A 183 -7.49 -13.37 -37.13
C ASP A 183 -6.06 -13.15 -36.59
N ILE A 184 -5.70 -13.77 -35.46
CA ILE A 184 -4.39 -13.60 -34.82
C ILE A 184 -3.45 -14.75 -35.24
N ILE A 185 -2.39 -14.44 -35.98
CA ILE A 185 -1.30 -15.36 -36.29
C ILE A 185 -0.20 -15.16 -35.24
N ILE A 186 0.03 -16.17 -34.40
CA ILE A 186 1.12 -16.18 -33.42
C ILE A 186 2.28 -16.99 -34.03
N PRO A 187 3.47 -16.41 -34.21
CA PRO A 187 4.64 -17.16 -34.64
C PRO A 187 5.16 -18.05 -33.50
N ASP A 188 5.54 -19.29 -33.82
CA ASP A 188 6.15 -20.25 -32.89
C ASP A 188 7.60 -19.84 -32.57
N GLU A 189 7.86 -19.44 -31.32
CA GLU A 189 9.20 -19.45 -30.68
C GLU A 189 9.17 -20.24 -29.38
#